data_AF-A0A0F9MJN0-F1
#
_entry.id   AF-A0A0F9MJN0-F1
#
_cell.length_a   1.000
_cell.length_b   1.000
_cell.length_c   1.000
_cell.angle_alpha   90.00
_cell.angle_beta   90.00
_cell.angle_gamma   90.00
#
_symmetry.space_group_name_H-M   'P 1'
#
loop_
_entity.id
_entity.type
_entity.pdbx_description
1 polymer ?
#
loop_
_entity_poly.entity_id
_entity_poly.type
_entity_poly.pdbx_seq_one_letter_code
_entity_poly.pdbx_strand_id
1 'polypeptide(L)'
;MENDNNVDLIKEEDNVESSKPRWWKPFWILMPISMVGSGVFSYFFLHSDFVRIIIYEIIFSIALGIAYYIRVKPSMRVNKAVYILLGFPIGFGLYLLYGLTGMSRLLISLGSWWLNIIIFIILLVIGGFIGNWIGKKRDYRLPMSLNS
;
A
#
# COMPACT_ATOMS: atom_id res chain seq x y z
N MET A 1 -47.10 5.47 14.39
CA MET A 1 -46.12 4.47 14.88
C MET A 1 -45.80 3.51 13.73
N GLU A 2 -45.32 4.02 12.59
CA GLU A 2 -45.17 3.24 11.35
C GLU A 2 -43.80 3.46 10.68
N ASN A 3 -42.86 4.10 11.38
CA ASN A 3 -41.57 4.51 10.83
C ASN A 3 -40.37 3.67 11.33
N ASP A 4 -40.52 2.91 12.43
CA ASP A 4 -39.41 2.08 12.95
C ASP A 4 -39.22 0.79 12.12
N ASN A 5 -40.30 0.20 11.61
CA ASN A 5 -40.22 -1.07 10.86
C ASN A 5 -39.48 -0.94 9.53
N ASN A 6 -39.47 0.25 8.90
CA ASN A 6 -38.75 0.50 7.66
C ASN A 6 -37.23 0.65 7.89
N VAL A 7 -36.81 1.16 9.06
CA VAL A 7 -35.39 1.33 9.38
C VAL A 7 -34.72 -0.02 9.66
N ASP A 8 -35.47 -0.96 10.24
CA ASP A 8 -34.96 -2.31 10.50
C ASP A 8 -34.93 -3.19 9.24
N LEU A 9 -35.90 -3.04 8.32
CA LEU A 9 -35.89 -3.72 7.03
C LEU A 9 -34.73 -3.28 6.12
N ILE A 10 -34.38 -2.00 6.11
CA ILE A 10 -33.22 -1.48 5.35
C ILE A 10 -31.89 -1.97 5.95
N LYS A 11 -31.82 -2.21 7.27
CA LYS A 11 -30.63 -2.78 7.93
C LYS A 11 -30.47 -4.27 7.71
N GLU A 12 -31.54 -5.01 7.45
CA GLU A 12 -31.45 -6.44 7.13
C GLU A 12 -30.97 -6.69 5.69
N GLU A 13 -31.32 -5.83 4.73
CA GLU A 13 -30.87 -5.96 3.34
C GLU A 13 -29.35 -5.74 3.17
N ASP A 14 -28.75 -4.84 3.95
CA ASP A 14 -27.28 -4.62 3.97
C ASP A 14 -26.50 -5.76 4.66
N ASN A 15 -27.18 -6.71 5.32
CA ASN A 15 -26.57 -7.84 6.03
C ASN A 15 -26.70 -9.18 5.30
N VAL A 16 -27.10 -9.19 4.03
CA VAL A 16 -26.85 -10.36 3.17
C VAL A 16 -25.37 -10.35 2.79
N GLU A 17 -24.49 -10.62 3.76
CA GLU A 17 -23.09 -10.96 3.51
C GLU A 17 -23.10 -12.19 2.60
N SER A 18 -23.01 -11.96 1.28
CA SER A 18 -22.85 -13.02 0.30
C SER A 18 -21.76 -13.96 0.79
N SER A 19 -22.16 -15.18 1.18
CA SER A 19 -21.27 -16.10 1.87
C SER A 19 -20.11 -16.39 0.93
N LYS A 20 -18.93 -15.83 1.23
CA LYS A 20 -17.78 -15.94 0.32
C LYS A 20 -17.49 -17.43 0.07
N PRO A 21 -17.25 -17.84 -1.18
CA PRO A 21 -17.06 -19.25 -1.51
C PRO A 21 -15.98 -19.91 -0.64
N ARG A 22 -16.17 -21.16 -0.20
CA ARG A 22 -15.21 -21.83 0.70
C ARG A 22 -13.83 -22.06 0.07
N TRP A 23 -13.75 -22.20 -1.26
CA TRP A 23 -12.50 -22.36 -2.02
C TRP A 23 -11.68 -21.08 -2.14
N TRP A 24 -12.20 -19.95 -1.64
CA TRP A 24 -11.54 -18.65 -1.73
C TRP A 24 -10.52 -18.39 -0.61
N LYS A 25 -10.48 -19.22 0.44
CA LYS A 25 -9.42 -19.20 1.47
C LYS A 25 -8.11 -19.84 0.98
N PRO A 26 -8.11 -21.08 0.44
CA PRO A 26 -6.88 -21.69 -0.05
C PRO A 26 -6.25 -20.91 -1.21
N PHE A 27 -7.04 -20.24 -2.05
CA PHE A 27 -6.53 -19.41 -3.15
C PHE A 27 -5.45 -18.40 -2.73
N TRP A 28 -5.65 -17.69 -1.61
CA TRP A 28 -4.68 -16.70 -1.14
C TRP A 28 -3.45 -17.29 -0.47
N ILE A 29 -3.51 -18.55 -0.04
CA ILE A 29 -2.35 -19.27 0.47
C ILE A 29 -1.55 -19.82 -0.71
N LEU A 30 -2.24 -20.29 -1.75
CA LEU A 30 -1.64 -20.77 -2.99
C LEU A 30 -0.90 -19.67 -3.77
N MET A 31 -1.41 -18.43 -3.78
CA MET A 31 -0.76 -17.31 -4.46
C MET A 31 0.70 -17.06 -4.05
N PRO A 32 1.03 -16.82 -2.76
CA PRO A 32 2.42 -16.61 -2.34
C PRO A 32 3.29 -17.85 -2.53
N ILE A 33 2.73 -19.06 -2.37
CA ILE A 33 3.45 -20.30 -2.65
C ILE A 33 3.81 -20.40 -4.14
N SER A 34 2.85 -20.12 -5.02
CA SER A 34 3.04 -20.10 -6.47
C SER A 34 4.04 -19.02 -6.89
N MET A 35 4.00 -17.85 -6.25
CA MET A 35 4.93 -16.75 -6.49
C MET A 35 6.36 -17.18 -6.18
N VAL A 36 6.64 -17.63 -4.95
CA VAL A 36 7.97 -18.13 -4.55
C VAL A 36 8.43 -19.29 -5.44
N GLY A 37 7.53 -20.22 -5.76
CA GLY A 37 7.81 -21.32 -6.69
C GLY A 37 8.20 -20.83 -8.09
N SER A 38 7.52 -19.79 -8.60
CA SER A 38 7.81 -19.21 -9.90
C SER A 38 9.16 -18.48 -9.94
N GLY A 39 9.54 -17.80 -8.85
CA GLY A 39 10.85 -17.17 -8.70
C GLY A 39 11.98 -18.21 -8.71
N VAL A 40 11.84 -19.27 -7.92
CA VAL A 40 12.80 -20.38 -7.87
C VAL A 40 12.91 -21.07 -9.24
N PHE A 41 11.77 -21.37 -9.87
CA PHE A 41 11.75 -21.98 -11.20
C PHE A 41 12.44 -21.10 -12.25
N SER A 42 12.15 -19.80 -12.26
CA SER A 42 12.76 -18.86 -13.22
C SER A 42 14.27 -18.73 -13.01
N TYR A 43 14.74 -18.79 -11.76
CA TYR A 43 16.17 -18.74 -11.46
C TYR A 43 16.91 -19.98 -11.99
N PHE A 44 16.43 -21.19 -11.64
CA PHE A 44 17.13 -22.43 -11.96
C PHE A 44 16.96 -22.89 -13.42
N PHE A 45 15.78 -22.69 -14.01
CA PHE A 45 15.47 -23.23 -15.34
C PHE A 45 15.67 -22.19 -16.44
N LEU A 46 15.23 -20.94 -16.21
CA LEU A 46 15.33 -19.88 -17.21
C LEU A 46 16.64 -19.08 -17.11
N HIS A 47 17.51 -19.40 -16.14
CA HIS A 47 18.79 -18.72 -15.90
C HIS A 47 18.67 -17.19 -15.89
N SER A 48 17.55 -16.70 -15.40
CA SER A 48 17.25 -15.27 -15.41
C SER A 48 18.05 -14.54 -14.33
N ASP A 49 18.46 -13.31 -14.63
CA ASP A 49 19.22 -12.49 -13.69
C ASP A 49 18.49 -12.37 -12.35
N PHE A 50 19.19 -12.72 -11.27
CA PHE A 50 18.66 -12.68 -9.89
C PHE A 50 18.03 -11.33 -9.54
N VAL A 51 18.63 -10.23 -10.00
CA VAL A 51 18.14 -8.87 -9.78
C VAL A 51 16.77 -8.65 -10.44
N ARG A 52 16.55 -9.17 -11.66
CA ARG A 52 15.24 -9.05 -12.33
C ARG A 52 14.17 -9.84 -11.60
N ILE A 53 14.49 -11.04 -11.13
CA ILE A 53 13.55 -11.89 -10.39
C ILE A 53 13.09 -11.15 -9.12
N ILE A 54 14.02 -10.59 -8.34
CA ILE A 54 13.67 -9.81 -7.14
C ILE A 54 12.78 -8.62 -7.48
N ILE A 55 13.07 -7.88 -8.55
CA ILE A 55 12.24 -6.73 -8.96
C ILE A 55 10.81 -7.18 -9.27
N TYR A 56 10.63 -8.27 -10.03
CA TYR A 56 9.30 -8.78 -10.35
C TYR A 56 8.56 -9.29 -9.11
N GLU A 57 9.24 -9.99 -8.21
CA GLU A 57 8.70 -10.46 -6.93
C GLU A 57 8.20 -9.30 -6.06
N ILE A 58 8.95 -8.20 -5.98
CA ILE A 58 8.54 -7.00 -5.25
C ILE A 58 7.28 -6.38 -5.87
N ILE A 59 7.26 -6.20 -7.20
CA ILE A 59 6.12 -5.61 -7.90
C ILE A 59 4.86 -6.47 -7.70
N PHE A 60 4.99 -7.79 -7.88
CA PHE A 60 3.89 -8.73 -7.69
C PHE A 60 3.41 -8.77 -6.24
N SER A 61 4.31 -8.72 -5.26
CA SER A 61 3.96 -8.62 -3.83
C SER A 61 3.13 -7.38 -3.51
N ILE A 62 3.51 -6.23 -4.07
CA ILE A 62 2.76 -4.98 -3.89
C ILE A 62 1.36 -5.11 -4.51
N ALA A 63 1.27 -5.64 -5.74
CA ALA A 63 -0.02 -5.87 -6.41
C ALA A 63 -0.92 -6.83 -5.61
N LEU A 64 -0.34 -7.93 -5.10
CA LEU A 64 -1.05 -8.90 -4.28
C LEU A 64 -1.52 -8.28 -2.96
N GLY A 65 -0.68 -7.46 -2.33
CA GLY A 65 -1.02 -6.72 -1.11
C GLY A 65 -2.19 -5.76 -1.34
N ILE A 66 -2.21 -5.01 -2.44
CA ILE A 66 -3.33 -4.14 -2.82
C ILE A 66 -4.60 -4.96 -3.08
N ALA A 67 -4.51 -6.06 -3.83
CA ALA A 67 -5.65 -6.93 -4.12
C ALA A 67 -6.24 -7.56 -2.85
N TYR A 68 -5.38 -8.01 -1.94
CA TYR A 68 -5.79 -8.53 -0.63
C TYR A 68 -6.44 -7.44 0.23
N TYR A 69 -5.86 -6.24 0.22
CA TYR A 69 -6.36 -5.07 0.95
C TYR A 69 -7.77 -4.66 0.52
N ILE A 70 -8.06 -4.67 -0.79
CA ILE A 70 -9.42 -4.39 -1.31
C ILE A 70 -10.42 -5.46 -0.84
N ARG A 71 -9.99 -6.74 -0.75
CA ARG A 71 -10.89 -7.85 -0.41
C ARG A 71 -11.22 -7.94 1.08
N VAL A 72 -10.22 -7.82 1.94
CA VAL A 72 -10.37 -8.02 3.38
C VAL A 72 -10.66 -6.67 3.97
N LYS A 73 -11.95 -6.27 4.02
CA LYS A 73 -12.46 -5.03 4.63
C LYS A 73 -11.52 -4.62 5.78
N PRO A 74 -10.60 -3.69 5.52
CA PRO A 74 -9.40 -3.62 6.35
C PRO A 74 -9.73 -2.99 7.69
N SER A 75 -9.06 -3.45 8.75
CA SER A 75 -9.22 -2.83 10.05
C SER A 75 -8.68 -1.40 10.02
N MET A 76 -9.21 -0.53 10.89
CA MET A 76 -8.77 0.87 11.04
C MET A 76 -7.23 1.01 11.16
N ARG A 77 -6.55 0.04 11.78
CA ARG A 77 -5.09 0.02 11.92
C ARG A 77 -4.39 -0.16 10.57
N VAL A 78 -4.91 -1.02 9.71
CA VAL A 78 -4.36 -1.26 8.37
C VAL A 78 -4.60 -0.03 7.49
N ASN A 79 -5.77 0.60 7.57
CA ASN A 79 -6.04 1.83 6.81
C ASN A 79 -5.07 2.94 7.19
N LYS A 80 -4.80 3.11 8.50
CA LYS A 80 -3.79 4.05 8.97
C LYS A 80 -2.41 3.75 8.37
N ALA A 81 -2.00 2.49 8.34
CA ALA A 81 -0.73 2.10 7.71
C ALA A 81 -0.71 2.42 6.22
N VAL A 82 -1.80 2.16 5.49
CA VAL A 82 -1.91 2.49 4.05
C VAL A 82 -1.84 4.00 3.81
N TYR A 83 -2.50 4.82 4.61
CA TYR A 83 -2.42 6.28 4.50
C TYR A 83 -0.99 6.79 4.74
N ILE A 84 -0.27 6.23 5.71
CA ILE A 84 1.16 6.53 5.93
C ILE A 84 2.00 6.06 4.74
N LEU A 85 1.73 4.86 4.22
CA LEU A 85 2.42 4.27 3.07
C LEU A 85 2.27 5.15 1.82
N LEU A 86 1.06 5.63 1.55
CA LEU A 86 0.76 6.57 0.47
C LEU A 86 1.41 7.94 0.64
N GLY A 87 1.81 8.29 1.87
CA GLY A 87 2.58 9.49 2.17
C GLY A 87 4.04 9.41 1.71
N PHE A 88 4.65 8.23 1.64
CA PHE A 88 6.05 8.09 1.21
C PHE A 88 6.29 8.57 -0.23
N PRO A 89 5.44 8.23 -1.23
CA PRO A 89 5.54 8.82 -2.56
C PRO A 89 5.53 10.36 -2.57
N ILE A 90 4.77 10.99 -1.68
CA ILE A 90 4.73 12.46 -1.55
C ILE A 90 6.09 12.97 -1.03
N GLY A 91 6.63 12.35 0.02
CA GLY A 91 7.96 12.68 0.54
C GLY A 91 9.08 12.46 -0.47
N PHE A 92 8.98 11.37 -1.25
CA PHE A 92 9.89 11.09 -2.35
C PHE A 92 9.80 12.15 -3.46
N GLY A 93 8.59 12.58 -3.83
CA GLY A 93 8.38 13.67 -4.78
C GLY A 93 8.99 15.00 -4.30
N LEU A 94 8.87 15.32 -3.01
CA LEU A 94 9.53 16.49 -2.41
C LEU A 94 11.06 16.39 -2.49
N TYR A 95 11.63 15.20 -2.29
CA TYR A 95 13.07 14.98 -2.43
C TYR A 95 13.54 15.16 -3.87
N LEU A 96 12.77 14.67 -4.85
CA LEU A 96 13.07 14.91 -6.28
C LEU A 96 13.03 16.41 -6.61
N LEU A 97 12.03 17.14 -6.09
CA LEU A 97 11.93 18.60 -6.27
C LEU A 97 13.16 19.31 -5.67
N TYR A 98 13.58 18.90 -4.48
CA TYR A 98 14.81 19.38 -3.83
C TYR A 98 16.07 19.06 -4.68
N GLY A 99 16.10 17.90 -5.34
CA GLY A 99 17.16 17.55 -6.28
C GLY A 99 17.20 18.49 -7.49
N LEU A 100 16.03 18.80 -8.05
CA LEU A 100 15.86 19.63 -9.24
C LEU A 100 16.24 21.10 -9.04
N THR A 101 16.11 21.65 -7.83
CA THR A 101 16.54 23.03 -7.54
C THR A 101 18.07 23.21 -7.54
N GLY A 102 18.84 22.13 -7.71
CA GLY A 102 20.31 22.17 -7.72
C GLY A 102 20.95 22.22 -6.33
N MET A 103 20.15 22.32 -5.26
CA MET A 103 20.63 22.36 -3.88
C MET A 103 21.33 21.06 -3.46
N SER A 104 20.89 19.92 -3.99
CA SER A 104 21.57 18.63 -3.83
C SER A 104 23.01 18.66 -4.35
N ARG A 105 23.24 19.28 -5.52
CA ARG A 105 24.56 19.39 -6.15
C ARG A 105 25.49 20.28 -5.35
N LEU A 106 24.98 21.39 -4.80
CA LEU A 106 25.76 22.25 -3.91
C LEU A 106 26.25 21.50 -2.67
N LEU A 107 25.37 20.74 -2.01
CA LEU A 107 25.75 19.96 -0.83
C LEU A 107 26.74 18.83 -1.13
N ILE A 108 26.65 18.20 -2.31
CA ILE A 108 27.63 17.21 -2.77
C ILE A 108 28.98 17.88 -3.05
N SER A 109 28.99 19.05 -3.69
CA SER A 109 30.24 19.79 -3.98
C SER A 109 31.00 20.22 -2.73
N LEU A 110 30.27 20.45 -1.62
CA LEU A 110 30.84 20.72 -0.29
C LEU A 110 31.31 19.44 0.45
N GLY A 111 31.32 18.28 -0.21
CA GLY A 111 31.73 16.99 0.37
C GLY A 111 30.71 16.40 1.36
N SER A 112 29.54 17.01 1.53
CA SER A 112 28.56 16.66 2.56
C SER A 112 27.48 15.70 2.05
N TRP A 113 27.88 14.60 1.41
CA TRP A 113 26.93 13.64 0.83
C TRP A 113 26.00 12.99 1.88
N TRP A 114 26.47 12.80 3.11
CA TRP A 114 25.66 12.31 4.23
C TRP A 114 24.46 13.22 4.56
N LEU A 115 24.60 14.55 4.37
CA LEU A 115 23.50 15.49 4.58
C LEU A 115 22.37 15.27 3.57
N ASN A 116 22.68 14.87 2.33
CA ASN A 116 21.64 14.52 1.35
C ASN A 116 20.82 13.30 1.79
N ILE A 117 21.44 12.32 2.45
CA ILE A 117 20.75 11.15 3.01
C ILE A 117 19.86 11.56 4.19
N ILE A 118 20.37 12.41 5.08
CA ILE A 118 19.58 12.94 6.19
C ILE A 118 18.36 13.71 5.67
N ILE A 119 18.55 14.58 4.68
CA ILE A 119 17.45 15.33 4.03
C ILE A 119 16.45 14.37 3.38
N PHE A 120 16.93 13.33 2.70
CA PHE A 120 16.06 12.30 2.13
C PHE A 120 15.17 11.65 3.19
N ILE A 121 15.76 11.18 4.30
CA ILE A 121 15.04 10.56 5.41
C ILE A 121 14.02 11.55 6.00
N ILE A 122 14.41 12.81 6.23
CA ILE A 122 13.51 13.85 6.76
C ILE A 122 12.31 14.05 5.83
N LEU A 123 12.52 14.16 4.52
CA LEU A 123 11.44 14.35 3.56
C LEU A 123 10.52 13.13 3.45
N LEU A 124 11.05 11.91 3.58
CA LEU A 124 10.23 10.70 3.68
C LEU A 124 9.37 10.68 4.96
N VAL A 125 9.94 11.07 6.10
CA VAL A 125 9.20 11.18 7.38
C VAL A 125 8.10 12.23 7.27
N ILE A 126 8.38 13.38 6.65
CA ILE A 126 7.38 14.42 6.36
C ILE A 126 6.27 13.86 5.47
N GLY A 127 6.63 13.13 4.41
CA GLY A 127 5.66 12.45 3.54
C GLY A 127 4.74 11.51 4.31
N GLY A 128 5.30 10.64 5.16
CA GLY A 128 4.53 9.75 6.03
C GLY A 128 3.62 10.50 7.01
N PHE A 129 4.07 11.64 7.55
CA PHE A 129 3.28 12.49 8.42
C PHE A 129 2.11 13.16 7.68
N ILE A 130 2.33 13.65 6.46
CA ILE A 130 1.28 14.17 5.57
C ILE A 130 0.26 13.07 5.28
N GLY A 131 0.72 11.86 4.95
CA GLY A 131 -0.15 10.70 4.75
C GLY A 131 -1.02 10.41 5.97
N ASN A 132 -0.43 10.38 7.17
CA ASN A 132 -1.15 10.21 8.43
C ASN A 132 -2.16 11.35 8.69
N TRP A 133 -1.82 12.60 8.38
CA TRP A 133 -2.71 13.75 8.55
C TRP A 133 -3.92 13.71 7.59
N ILE A 134 -3.69 13.34 6.33
CA ILE A 134 -4.76 13.10 5.34
C ILE A 134 -5.66 11.96 5.83
N GLY A 135 -5.06 10.89 6.34
CA GLY A 135 -5.78 9.77 6.93
C GLY A 135 -6.68 10.20 8.09
N LYS A 136 -6.14 10.98 9.06
CA LYS A 136 -6.92 11.54 10.18
C LYS A 136 -8.11 12.38 9.71
N LYS A 137 -7.92 13.23 8.70
CA LYS A 137 -9.01 14.06 8.16
C LYS A 137 -10.15 13.26 7.52
N ARG A 138 -9.88 12.02 7.12
CA ARG A 138 -10.85 11.12 6.51
C ARG A 138 -11.31 10.02 7.48
N ASP A 139 -11.01 10.13 8.77
CA ASP A 139 -11.20 9.07 9.77
C ASP A 139 -10.63 7.71 9.34
N TYR A 140 -9.55 7.75 8.55
CA TYR A 140 -8.94 6.60 7.90
C TYR A 140 -9.92 5.75 7.07
N ARG A 141 -11.02 6.34 6.61
CA ARG A 141 -11.91 5.74 5.62
C ARG A 141 -11.32 5.97 4.24
N LEU A 142 -11.10 4.91 3.49
CA LEU A 142 -10.67 5.03 2.11
C LEU A 142 -11.89 5.20 1.20
N PRO A 143 -11.75 5.89 0.05
CA PRO A 143 -12.87 6.11 -0.87
C PRO A 143 -13.49 4.82 -1.41
N MET A 144 -12.79 3.69 -1.35
CA MET A 144 -13.30 2.37 -1.76
C MET A 144 -14.12 1.65 -0.67
N SER A 145 -14.31 2.23 0.52
CA SER A 145 -15.17 1.66 1.57
C SER A 145 -16.59 2.26 1.59
N LEU A 146 -16.96 3.07 0.60
CA LEU A 146 -18.31 3.60 0.43
C LEU A 146 -19.09 2.65 -0.49
N ASN A 147 -20.15 2.07 0.05
CA ASN A 147 -21.18 1.24 -0.59
C ASN A 147 -20.81 -0.23 -0.85
N SER A 148 -20.64 -0.99 0.23
CA SER A 148 -21.02 -2.42 0.28
C SER A 148 -21.42 -2.83 1.69
#